data_AF-A0A7X7PPG3-F1
#
_entry.id   AF-A0A7X7PPG3-F1
#
_cell.length_a   1.000
_cell.length_b   1.000
_cell.length_c   1.000
_cell.angle_alpha   90.00
_cell.angle_beta   90.00
_cell.angle_gamma   90.00
#
_symmetry.space_group_name_H-M   'P 1'
#
loop_
_entity.id
_entity.type
_entity.pdbx_description
1 polymer ?
#
loop_
_entity_poly.entity_id
_entity_poly.type
_entity_poly.pdbx_seq_one_letter_code
_entity_poly.pdbx_strand_id
1 'polypeptide(L)'
;LSLPIFSLKEWGVEQVTLTYAAGALNDRARAGSALVIGTVVDFQGFPGGSSRPTNLRIGPEPSVYAALPGPQYETRADVRVLAALGADVVGMSCAVEVRAARVAGLALRVVAIVTNRAGEAHTNHEAVLREAARAAGGAARLVLPV
;
A
#
# COMPACT_ATOMS: atom_id res chain seq x y z
N LEU A 1 -13.52 6.28 -2.54
CA LEU A 1 -12.10 5.98 -2.87
C LEU A 1 -11.92 5.38 -4.27
N SER A 2 -12.87 4.60 -4.81
CA SER A 2 -12.77 4.03 -6.17
C SER A 2 -13.12 5.00 -7.32
N LEU A 3 -13.92 6.04 -7.07
CA LEU A 3 -14.39 6.98 -8.10
C LEU A 3 -13.26 7.57 -8.96
N PRO A 4 -12.14 8.07 -8.39
CA PRO A 4 -11.03 8.58 -9.21
C PRO A 4 -10.50 7.56 -10.22
N ILE A 5 -10.45 6.27 -9.85
CA ILE A 5 -9.95 5.21 -10.73
C ILE A 5 -10.88 5.00 -11.93
N PHE A 6 -12.19 4.98 -11.70
CA PHE A 6 -13.16 4.84 -12.78
C PHE A 6 -13.18 6.08 -13.68
N SER A 7 -13.09 7.29 -13.12
CA SER A 7 -12.97 8.51 -13.91
C SER A 7 -11.72 8.52 -14.79
N LEU A 8 -10.56 8.08 -14.28
CA LEU A 8 -9.35 7.93 -15.09
C LEU A 8 -9.57 6.98 -16.28
N LYS A 9 -10.24 5.85 -16.04
CA LYS A 9 -10.58 4.91 -17.12
C LYS A 9 -11.49 5.55 -18.17
N GLU A 10 -12.53 6.27 -17.74
CA GLU A 10 -13.44 7.00 -18.64
C GLU A 10 -12.72 8.07 -19.46
N TRP A 11 -11.68 8.69 -18.90
CA TRP A 11 -10.82 9.64 -19.60
C TRP A 11 -9.76 9.01 -20.51
N GLY A 12 -9.80 7.69 -20.69
CA GLY A 12 -8.93 6.96 -21.61
C GLY A 12 -7.55 6.61 -21.04
N VAL A 13 -7.34 6.72 -19.73
CA VAL A 13 -6.11 6.24 -19.09
C VAL A 13 -6.08 4.71 -19.16
N GLU A 14 -4.93 4.16 -19.53
CA GLU A 14 -4.72 2.71 -19.65
C GLU A 14 -3.91 2.14 -18.47
N GLN A 15 -3.06 2.95 -17.87
CA GLN A 15 -2.18 2.56 -16.77
C GLN A 15 -2.28 3.53 -15.59
N VAL A 16 -2.32 2.98 -14.37
CA VAL A 16 -2.27 3.75 -13.14
C VAL A 16 -1.16 3.25 -12.23
N THR A 17 -0.39 4.20 -11.68
CA THR A 17 0.56 3.95 -10.61
C THR A 17 0.01 4.54 -9.33
N LEU A 18 -0.23 3.69 -8.33
CA LEU A 18 -0.73 4.11 -7.02
C LEU A 18 0.43 4.18 -6.03
N THR A 19 0.53 5.28 -5.29
CA THR A 19 1.60 5.52 -4.33
C THR A 19 1.03 5.69 -2.92
N TYR A 20 1.59 5.01 -1.93
CA TYR A 20 1.11 5.06 -0.54
C TYR A 20 2.26 5.17 0.46
N ALA A 21 2.08 5.93 1.53
CA ALA A 21 2.93 5.81 2.71
C ALA A 21 2.62 4.50 3.45
N ALA A 22 3.64 3.87 4.01
CA ALA A 22 3.51 2.60 4.70
C ALA A 22 4.51 2.44 5.85
N GLY A 23 4.10 1.70 6.89
CA GLY A 23 4.98 1.28 7.97
C GLY A 23 5.67 -0.04 7.64
N ALA A 24 6.97 -0.15 7.89
CA ALA A 24 7.73 -1.40 7.76
C ALA A 24 7.35 -2.38 8.87
N LEU A 25 7.00 -3.62 8.48
CA LEU A 25 6.72 -4.71 9.41
C LEU A 25 7.96 -5.55 9.71
N ASN A 26 8.90 -5.62 8.78
CA ASN A 26 10.12 -6.41 8.89
C ASN A 26 11.34 -5.64 8.35
N ASP A 27 12.54 -6.20 8.51
CA ASP A 27 13.79 -5.52 8.17
C ASP A 27 14.11 -5.50 6.65
N ARG A 28 13.27 -6.15 5.82
CA ARG A 28 13.35 -6.04 4.35
C ARG A 28 12.87 -4.66 3.88
N ALA A 29 11.94 -4.05 4.62
CA ALA A 29 11.46 -2.70 4.40
C ALA A 29 12.19 -1.72 5.32
N ARG A 30 12.84 -0.69 4.76
CA ARG A 30 13.58 0.33 5.53
C ARG A 30 12.92 1.68 5.39
N ALA A 31 12.79 2.45 6.47
CA ALA A 31 12.31 3.83 6.38
C ALA A 31 13.17 4.64 5.40
N GLY A 32 12.51 5.49 4.61
CA GLY A 32 13.13 6.25 3.51
C GLY A 32 13.26 5.48 2.19
N SER A 33 12.99 4.17 2.17
CA SER A 33 12.98 3.36 0.94
C SER A 33 11.60 3.35 0.27
N ALA A 34 11.56 2.89 -0.98
CA ALA A 34 10.32 2.66 -1.72
C ALA A 34 10.31 1.23 -2.27
N LEU A 35 9.15 0.57 -2.18
CA LEU A 35 8.95 -0.82 -2.59
C LEU A 35 7.89 -0.88 -3.69
N VAL A 36 8.18 -1.63 -4.75
CA VAL A 36 7.16 -2.05 -5.71
C VAL A 36 6.42 -3.24 -5.09
N ILE A 37 5.10 -3.11 -4.99
CA ILE A 37 4.25 -4.09 -4.31
C ILE A 37 3.72 -5.10 -5.33
N GLY A 38 4.04 -6.37 -5.12
CA GLY A 38 3.55 -7.45 -5.97
C GLY A 38 2.22 -8.02 -5.49
N THR A 39 1.89 -7.92 -4.20
CA THR A 39 0.58 -8.35 -3.65
C THR A 39 0.09 -7.41 -2.56
N VAL A 40 -1.20 -7.05 -2.60
CA VAL A 40 -1.91 -6.38 -1.51
C VAL A 40 -2.82 -7.39 -0.82
N VAL A 41 -2.67 -7.56 0.49
CA VAL A 41 -3.59 -8.34 1.32
C VAL A 41 -4.64 -7.39 1.89
N ASP A 42 -5.87 -7.55 1.44
CA ASP A 42 -7.00 -6.71 1.81
C ASP A 42 -7.65 -7.21 3.10
N PHE A 43 -7.44 -6.48 4.20
CA PHE A 43 -8.17 -6.64 5.47
C PHE A 43 -9.25 -5.55 5.66
N GLN A 44 -9.45 -4.66 4.69
CA GLN A 44 -10.46 -3.60 4.73
C GLN A 44 -11.85 -4.15 4.38
N GLY A 45 -11.88 -5.18 3.54
CA GLY A 45 -13.13 -5.76 3.03
C GLY A 45 -13.87 -4.79 2.10
N PHE A 46 -15.05 -5.19 1.65
CA PHE A 46 -15.94 -4.32 0.87
C PHE A 46 -17.41 -4.73 1.10
N PRO A 47 -18.38 -3.82 0.92
CA PRO A 47 -19.79 -4.14 1.06
C PRO A 47 -20.21 -5.33 0.17
N GLY A 48 -20.82 -6.35 0.77
CA GLY A 48 -21.20 -7.60 0.06
C GLY A 48 -20.02 -8.54 -0.23
N GLY A 49 -18.83 -8.24 0.29
CA GLY A 49 -17.62 -9.02 0.09
C GLY A 49 -17.38 -10.11 1.14
N SER A 50 -16.26 -10.81 0.96
CA SER A 50 -15.79 -11.85 1.89
C SER A 50 -15.49 -11.27 3.28
N SER A 51 -15.87 -12.01 4.34
CA SER A 51 -15.42 -11.74 5.71
C SER A 51 -13.96 -12.14 5.97
N ARG A 52 -13.31 -12.78 5.00
CA ARG A 52 -11.91 -13.21 5.06
C ARG A 52 -11.00 -12.23 4.30
N PRO A 53 -9.76 -12.03 4.78
CA PRO A 53 -8.76 -11.27 4.03
C PRO A 53 -8.57 -11.82 2.62
N THR A 54 -8.38 -10.94 1.65
CA THR A 54 -8.27 -11.33 0.23
C THR A 54 -6.93 -10.91 -0.36
N ASN A 55 -6.28 -11.82 -1.08
CA ASN A 55 -5.02 -11.52 -1.77
C ASN A 55 -5.27 -10.90 -3.14
N LEU A 56 -4.82 -9.66 -3.31
CA LEU A 56 -4.84 -8.93 -4.56
C LEU A 56 -3.42 -8.96 -5.16
N ARG A 57 -3.11 -9.98 -5.97
CA ARG A 57 -1.83 -10.11 -6.70
C ARG A 57 -1.70 -9.16 -7.89
N ILE A 58 -0.77 -8.21 -7.83
CA ILE A 58 -0.56 -7.13 -8.81
C ILE A 58 0.54 -7.51 -9.81
N GLY A 59 1.66 -8.06 -9.32
CA GLY A 59 2.86 -8.29 -10.12
C GLY A 59 3.72 -9.45 -9.61
N PRO A 60 4.89 -9.69 -10.23
CA PRO A 60 5.82 -10.75 -9.83
C PRO A 60 6.66 -10.40 -8.59
N GLU A 61 6.67 -9.14 -8.14
CA GLU A 61 7.49 -8.69 -7.03
C GLU A 61 7.14 -9.42 -5.74
N PRO A 62 8.13 -9.73 -4.88
CA PRO A 62 7.87 -10.49 -3.66
C PRO A 62 7.22 -9.65 -2.56
N SER A 63 7.22 -8.32 -2.67
CA SER A 63 6.78 -7.42 -1.60
C SER A 63 5.27 -7.50 -1.37
N VAL A 64 4.87 -7.61 -0.10
CA VAL A 64 3.48 -7.74 0.32
C VAL A 64 3.04 -6.54 1.17
N TYR A 65 1.94 -5.89 0.77
CA TYR A 65 1.31 -4.78 1.49
C TYR A 65 0.06 -5.26 2.23
N ALA A 66 -0.01 -5.10 3.54
CA ALA A 66 -1.23 -5.31 4.32
C ALA A 66 -2.06 -4.02 4.38
N ALA A 67 -3.27 -4.06 3.80
CA ALA A 67 -4.20 -2.94 3.83
C ALA A 67 -5.20 -3.11 4.98
N LEU A 68 -5.10 -2.27 6.01
CA LEU A 68 -5.99 -2.22 7.17
C LEU A 68 -7.00 -1.07 7.04
N PRO A 69 -8.15 -1.11 7.74
CA PRO A 69 -9.15 -0.03 7.63
C PRO A 69 -8.69 1.32 8.20
N GLY A 70 -7.79 1.33 9.19
CA GLY A 70 -7.41 2.55 9.91
C GLY A 70 -8.61 3.19 10.64
N PRO A 71 -8.52 4.46 11.07
CA PRO A 71 -7.36 5.37 10.98
C PRO A 71 -6.31 5.16 12.09
N GLN A 72 -6.59 4.30 13.07
CA GLN A 72 -5.64 3.96 14.14
C GLN A 72 -4.43 3.21 13.57
N TYR A 73 -3.24 3.54 14.07
CA TYR A 73 -2.02 2.76 13.81
C TYR A 73 -2.08 1.38 14.49
N GLU A 74 -1.25 0.48 13.99
CA GLU A 74 -1.17 -0.90 14.43
C GLU A 74 -0.56 -1.02 15.84
N THR A 75 -1.11 -1.92 16.65
CA THR A 75 -0.44 -2.33 17.88
C THR A 75 0.78 -3.20 17.56
N ARG A 76 1.68 -3.38 18.53
CA ARG A 76 2.80 -4.32 18.38
C ARG A 76 2.35 -5.76 18.14
N ALA A 77 1.17 -6.15 18.62
CA ALA A 77 0.61 -7.47 18.39
C ALA A 77 0.19 -7.62 16.91
N ASP A 78 -0.52 -6.62 16.37
CA ASP A 78 -0.93 -6.59 14.97
C ASP A 78 0.29 -6.66 14.05
N VAL A 79 1.33 -5.87 14.33
CA VAL A 79 2.59 -5.87 13.56
C VAL A 79 3.23 -7.25 13.50
N ARG A 80 3.30 -7.96 14.63
CA ARG A 80 3.86 -9.33 14.70
C ARG A 80 3.02 -10.31 13.89
N VAL A 81 1.70 -10.23 14.01
CA VAL A 81 0.79 -11.10 13.27
C VAL A 81 0.91 -10.87 11.77
N LEU A 82 0.88 -9.62 11.32
CA LEU A 82 0.99 -9.27 9.90
C LEU A 82 2.35 -9.69 9.32
N ALA A 83 3.44 -9.46 10.06
CA ALA A 83 4.77 -9.93 9.66
C ALA A 83 4.84 -11.46 9.54
N ALA A 84 4.24 -12.19 10.50
CA ALA A 84 4.19 -13.65 10.48
C ALA A 84 3.33 -14.20 9.32
N LEU A 85 2.32 -13.44 8.88
CA LEU A 85 1.53 -13.74 7.68
C LEU A 85 2.27 -13.41 6.37
N GLY A 86 3.48 -12.86 6.46
CA GLY A 86 4.33 -12.56 5.31
C GLY A 86 4.15 -11.16 4.72
N ALA A 87 3.46 -10.25 5.41
CA ALA A 87 3.41 -8.85 4.99
C ALA A 87 4.75 -8.13 5.28
N ASP A 88 5.20 -7.29 4.33
CA ASP A 88 6.42 -6.50 4.46
C ASP A 88 6.15 -5.09 4.95
N VAL A 89 5.02 -4.53 4.50
CA VAL A 89 4.57 -3.19 4.88
C VAL A 89 3.09 -3.18 5.20
N VAL A 90 2.66 -2.21 6.02
CA VAL A 90 1.26 -2.00 6.40
C VAL A 90 0.85 -0.56 6.12
N GLY A 91 -0.41 -0.36 5.73
CA GLY A 91 -1.03 0.95 5.72
C GLY A 91 -2.54 0.86 5.56
N MET A 92 -3.18 2.01 5.37
CA MET A 92 -4.62 2.16 5.58
C MET A 92 -5.42 2.43 4.30
N SER A 93 -4.85 2.14 3.13
CA SER A 93 -5.46 2.43 1.83
C SER A 93 -5.10 1.34 0.82
N CYS A 94 -5.11 1.64 -0.48
CA CYS A 94 -4.64 0.77 -1.55
C CYS A 94 -5.62 -0.32 -2.00
N ALA A 95 -6.21 -1.10 -1.09
CA ALA A 95 -6.99 -2.27 -1.50
C ALA A 95 -8.23 -1.92 -2.36
N VAL A 96 -8.96 -0.86 -1.99
CA VAL A 96 -10.15 -0.42 -2.72
C VAL A 96 -9.81 0.08 -4.13
N GLU A 97 -8.74 0.85 -4.26
CA GLU A 97 -8.27 1.39 -5.54
C GLU A 97 -7.69 0.29 -6.44
N VAL A 98 -6.93 -0.64 -5.88
CA VAL A 98 -6.42 -1.83 -6.59
C VAL A 98 -7.58 -2.65 -7.16
N ARG A 99 -8.63 -2.88 -6.35
CA ARG A 99 -9.82 -3.59 -6.79
C ARG A 99 -10.54 -2.84 -7.91
N ALA A 100 -10.74 -1.53 -7.75
CA ALA A 100 -11.37 -0.69 -8.77
C ALA A 100 -10.57 -0.72 -10.08
N ALA A 101 -9.24 -0.63 -10.02
CA ALA A 101 -8.38 -0.65 -11.20
C ALA A 101 -8.48 -1.97 -11.96
N ARG A 102 -8.57 -3.10 -11.24
CA ARG A 102 -8.81 -4.42 -11.86
C ARG A 102 -10.16 -4.52 -12.54
N VAL A 103 -11.22 -4.07 -11.87
CA VAL A 103 -12.57 -4.05 -12.44
C VAL A 103 -12.61 -3.17 -13.69
N ALA A 104 -11.89 -2.05 -13.68
CA ALA A 104 -11.76 -1.13 -14.80
C ALA A 104 -10.83 -1.64 -15.93
N GLY A 105 -10.14 -2.75 -15.75
CA GLY A 105 -9.17 -3.28 -16.72
C GLY A 105 -7.96 -2.36 -16.95
N LEU A 106 -7.52 -1.65 -15.91
CA LEU A 106 -6.32 -0.79 -15.96
C LEU A 106 -5.06 -1.60 -15.66
N ALA A 107 -3.98 -1.32 -16.39
CA ALA A 107 -2.64 -1.76 -15.99
C ALA A 107 -2.26 -1.06 -14.68
N LEU A 108 -1.84 -1.83 -13.69
CA LEU A 108 -1.69 -1.34 -12.31
C LEU A 108 -0.27 -1.58 -11.79
N ARG A 109 0.32 -0.52 -11.22
CA ARG A 109 1.52 -0.61 -10.38
C ARG A 109 1.23 0.00 -9.02
N VAL A 110 1.77 -0.60 -7.95
CA VAL A 110 1.66 -0.06 -6.59
C VAL A 110 3.04 0.16 -6.03
N VAL A 111 3.28 1.35 -5.48
CA VAL A 111 4.53 1.74 -4.83
C VAL A 111 4.25 2.15 -3.40
N ALA A 112 4.88 1.47 -2.44
CA ALA A 112 4.84 1.84 -1.04
C ALA A 112 6.10 2.63 -0.67
N ILE A 113 5.93 3.84 -0.15
CA ILE A 113 6.98 4.65 0.44
C ILE A 113 7.03 4.33 1.93
N VAL A 114 8.14 3.75 2.37
CA VAL A 114 8.27 3.30 3.75
C VAL A 114 8.65 4.50 4.62
N THR A 115 7.75 4.91 5.50
CA THR A 115 7.90 6.16 6.28
C THR A 115 8.33 5.96 7.72
N ASN A 116 8.12 4.75 8.26
CA ASN A 116 8.40 4.45 9.66
C ASN A 116 8.50 2.92 9.86
N ARG A 117 8.97 2.50 11.03
CA ARG A 117 8.78 1.13 11.52
C ARG A 117 7.40 1.05 12.19
N ALA A 118 6.60 0.06 11.84
CA ALA A 118 5.26 -0.10 12.40
C ALA A 118 5.32 -0.53 13.88
N GLY A 119 4.39 -0.04 14.70
CA GLY A 119 4.29 -0.38 16.13
C GLY A 119 5.30 0.31 17.05
N GLU A 120 6.06 1.29 16.54
CA GLU A 120 6.93 2.13 17.37
C GLU A 120 6.12 3.14 18.19
N ALA A 121 6.54 3.33 19.45
CA ALA A 121 5.97 4.32 20.34
C ALA A 121 6.28 5.71 19.75
N HIS A 122 5.23 6.54 19.58
CA HIS A 122 5.28 7.89 19.01
C HIS A 122 5.20 8.02 17.48
N THR A 123 4.74 6.98 16.77
CA THR A 123 4.32 7.14 15.38
C THR A 123 3.20 8.18 15.31
N ASN A 124 3.40 9.25 14.53
CA ASN A 124 2.42 10.30 14.31
C ASN A 124 2.41 10.75 12.84
N HIS A 125 1.30 11.35 12.44
CA HIS A 125 1.06 11.73 11.05
C HIS A 125 2.10 12.74 10.51
N GLU A 126 2.53 13.71 11.32
CA GLU A 126 3.52 14.71 10.90
C GLU A 126 4.89 14.10 10.61
N ALA A 127 5.32 13.10 11.40
CA ALA A 127 6.55 12.36 11.15
C ALA A 127 6.46 11.60 9.81
N VAL A 128 5.32 10.97 9.52
CA VAL A 128 5.07 10.27 8.24
C VAL A 128 5.19 11.22 7.06
N LEU A 129 4.58 12.41 7.13
CA LEU A 129 4.66 13.41 6.06
C LEU A 129 6.09 13.89 5.82
N ARG A 130 6.85 14.16 6.89
CA ARG A 130 8.25 14.58 6.77
C ARG A 130 9.11 13.52 6.11
N GLU A 131 8.93 12.26 6.47
CA GLU A 131 9.73 11.18 5.88
C GLU A 131 9.33 10.89 4.44
N ALA A 132 8.03 10.93 4.11
CA ALA A 132 7.56 10.82 2.74
C ALA A 132 8.16 11.90 1.83
N ALA A 133 8.23 13.15 2.32
CA ALA A 133 8.85 14.25 1.58
C ALA A 133 10.35 14.02 1.31
N ARG A 134 11.09 13.45 2.28
CA ARG A 134 12.50 13.09 2.11
C ARG A 134 12.71 11.96 1.10
N ALA A 135 11.82 10.96 1.13
CA ALA A 135 11.91 9.79 0.25
C ALA A 135 11.47 10.08 -1.20
N ALA A 136 10.76 11.19 -1.45
CA ALA A 136 10.18 11.52 -2.75
C ALA A 136 11.18 11.47 -3.91
N GLY A 137 12.40 11.97 -3.71
CA GLY A 137 13.45 11.97 -4.76
C GLY A 137 13.89 10.56 -5.18
N GLY A 138 13.94 9.61 -4.25
CA GLY A 138 14.27 8.22 -4.54
C GLY A 138 13.09 7.45 -5.16
N ALA A 139 11.87 7.73 -4.68
CA ALA A 139 10.65 7.09 -5.16
C ALA A 139 10.25 7.51 -6.59
N ALA A 140 10.62 8.72 -7.03
CA ALA A 140 10.27 9.24 -8.35
C ALA A 140 10.68 8.30 -9.51
N ARG A 141 11.83 7.63 -9.39
CA ARG A 141 12.34 6.67 -10.39
C ARG A 141 11.47 5.41 -10.54
N LEU A 142 10.65 5.08 -9.54
CA LEU A 142 9.75 3.92 -9.55
C LEU A 142 8.35 4.26 -10.06
N VAL A 143 8.03 5.55 -10.18
CA VAL A 143 6.73 6.06 -10.62
C VAL A 143 6.71 6.37 -12.12
N LEU A 144 7.87 6.74 -12.68
CA LEU A 144 8.00 6.99 -14.12
C LEU A 144 7.88 5.69 -14.92
N PRO A 145 7.25 5.72 -16.11
CA PRO A 145 7.22 4.56 -17.00
C PRO A 145 8.66 4.20 -17.41
N VAL A 146 8.96 2.90 -17.41
CA VAL A 146 10.11 2.31 -18.11
C VAL A 146 9.75 2.02 -19.55
#